data_AF-A0A0A1VF64-F1
#
_entry.id   AF-A0A0A1VF64-F1
#
_cell.length_a   1.000
_cell.length_b   1.000
_cell.length_c   1.000
_cell.angle_alpha   90.00
_cell.angle_beta   90.00
_cell.angle_gamma   90.00
#
_symmetry.space_group_name_H-M   'P 1'
#
loop_
_entity.id
_entity.type
_entity.pdbx_description
1 polymer ?
#
loop_
_entity_poly.entity_id
_entity_poly.type
_entity_poly.pdbx_seq_one_letter_code
_entity_poly.pdbx_strand_id
1 'polypeptide(L)'
;MPSLPVTESELRTVLLAQSIEQAGAVSPPELDEALRQAVAAARQRGVARVEVGDVVQARAQALVERAGTRDAAIAALARPSARLRWLARALPIGALLLGLAADRIANAHRVDLLSPPLLLVLAWNLAMYALLAWRAWRKPAAVPELPQALRRWARPARRGLAARVAADFYSRWFAATAAPFAQRLARVLHLCAAAWGAGIALSLLLRGLVVRYQFGWESTFLDAAQVHAIAAVLFWPLTALFGLAPFTLEEIAATQNFAGQGAAGSRWVWMYAGLLLLVVVLPRLALAAWARWREARLARGLRLDLRDFDALRAALPGDVVLGVLGASPAQAEALRAVVAAHADQGTQDQLRFTDAQGEPVDAVIALSGAPVPAAWQGAPLAALPWAAWGESWVLEPVLFERATALLPQRSAALERLRQAWEARNEERFEQSLQALARHLRAAVLDPAGYARHLHTLDAALCTLHGQPPAAPEVPAALPAPRGDGTAALAVGTSAGAAAGAAAGAKAGALIDVGLGGLTLGAGTALGALLGGTTAWAVRTLQKKSAAGDVQRHAVEAACTHYLVIAHQARVPPEDAPRLAARWRAEVTGTVAAHWDALEAALRPGAPPEALAPLLRTVLLGVLRRSFA
;
A
#
# COMPACT_ATOMS: atom_id res chain seq x y z
N MET A 1 -13.11 -13.96 -3.35
CA MET A 1 -12.78 -12.58 -2.92
C MET A 1 -11.46 -12.62 -2.17
N PRO A 2 -10.52 -11.70 -2.43
CA PRO A 2 -9.19 -11.74 -1.84
C PRO A 2 -9.29 -11.48 -0.33
N SER A 3 -9.11 -12.54 0.46
CA SER A 3 -9.19 -12.48 1.92
C SER A 3 -8.00 -13.20 2.54
N LEU A 4 -7.35 -12.58 3.51
CA LEU A 4 -6.20 -13.16 4.20
C LEU A 4 -6.65 -13.78 5.54
N PRO A 5 -6.42 -15.08 5.80
CA PRO A 5 -6.66 -15.65 7.12
C PRO A 5 -5.72 -15.01 8.14
N VAL A 6 -6.26 -14.63 9.30
CA VAL A 6 -5.48 -13.95 10.34
C VAL A 6 -5.80 -14.50 11.73
N THR A 7 -4.82 -14.47 12.60
CA THR A 7 -5.00 -14.68 14.03
C THR A 7 -5.67 -13.46 14.68
N GLU A 8 -6.25 -13.66 15.87
CA GLU A 8 -6.83 -12.57 16.65
C GLU A 8 -5.81 -11.48 17.00
N SER A 9 -4.52 -11.85 17.15
CA SER A 9 -3.44 -10.89 17.42
C SER A 9 -3.08 -10.07 16.17
N GLU A 10 -2.98 -10.70 15.01
CA GLU A 10 -2.69 -10.02 13.74
C GLU A 10 -3.83 -9.06 13.38
N LEU A 11 -5.08 -9.53 13.46
CA LEU A 11 -6.26 -8.69 13.28
C LEU A 11 -6.24 -7.47 14.22
N ARG A 12 -5.87 -7.68 15.49
CA ARG A 12 -5.77 -6.59 16.47
C ARG A 12 -4.77 -5.54 16.03
N THR A 13 -3.58 -5.95 15.60
CA THR A 13 -2.53 -5.05 15.14
C THR A 13 -2.96 -4.27 13.90
N VAL A 14 -3.56 -4.94 12.91
CA VAL A 14 -4.02 -4.30 11.67
C VAL A 14 -5.13 -3.28 11.93
N LEU A 15 -6.15 -3.63 12.73
CA LEU A 15 -7.23 -2.70 13.06
C LEU A 15 -6.73 -1.51 13.91
N LEU A 16 -5.74 -1.74 14.78
CA LEU A 16 -5.11 -0.68 15.55
C LEU A 16 -4.30 0.26 14.65
N ALA A 17 -3.53 -0.29 13.71
CA ALA A 17 -2.77 0.50 12.73
C ALA A 17 -3.69 1.38 11.87
N GLN A 18 -4.82 0.84 11.39
CA GLN A 18 -5.83 1.64 10.68
C GLN A 18 -6.38 2.79 11.55
N SER A 19 -6.57 2.56 12.84
CA SER A 19 -7.07 3.58 13.78
C SER A 19 -6.02 4.66 14.07
N ILE A 20 -4.74 4.28 14.11
CA ILE A 20 -3.58 5.19 14.25
C ILE A 20 -3.46 6.08 13.02
N GLU A 21 -3.57 5.49 11.82
CA GLU A 21 -3.53 6.19 10.54
C GLU A 21 -4.69 7.18 10.41
N GLN A 22 -5.92 6.73 10.67
CA GLN A 22 -7.13 7.57 10.64
C GLN A 22 -7.08 8.75 11.62
N ALA A 23 -6.44 8.56 12.78
CA ALA A 23 -6.32 9.60 13.80
C ALA A 23 -5.16 10.57 13.56
N GLY A 24 -4.31 10.33 12.55
CA GLY A 24 -3.11 11.12 12.27
C GLY A 24 -2.03 10.99 13.36
N ALA A 25 -1.94 9.83 14.02
CA ALA A 25 -0.97 9.61 15.10
C ALA A 25 0.47 9.32 14.59
N VAL A 26 0.61 9.13 13.27
CA VAL A 26 1.86 8.89 12.55
C VAL A 26 1.89 9.83 11.35
N SER A 27 3.06 10.41 11.05
CA SER A 27 3.19 11.37 9.96
C SER A 27 3.28 10.67 8.58
N PRO A 28 2.94 11.33 7.46
CA PRO A 28 3.10 10.77 6.12
C PRO A 28 4.48 10.13 5.82
N PRO A 29 5.63 10.77 6.13
CA PRO A 29 6.94 10.15 5.87
C PRO A 29 7.17 8.88 6.70
N GLU A 30 6.55 8.77 7.88
CA GLU A 30 6.62 7.56 8.70
C GLU A 30 5.73 6.43 8.16
N LEU A 31 4.61 6.76 7.54
CA LEU A 31 3.78 5.80 6.80
C LEU A 31 4.55 5.23 5.62
N ASP A 32 5.25 6.10 4.88
CA ASP A 32 6.06 5.71 3.72
C ASP A 32 7.27 4.88 4.13
N GLU A 33 7.95 5.24 5.22
CA GLU A 33 9.03 4.44 5.79
C GLU A 33 8.53 3.06 6.26
N ALA A 34 7.36 2.99 6.93
CA ALA A 34 6.76 1.70 7.32
C ALA A 34 6.48 0.82 6.10
N LEU A 35 5.97 1.43 5.02
CA LEU A 35 5.70 0.73 3.78
C LEU A 35 6.99 0.26 3.11
N ARG A 36 8.01 1.12 2.99
CA ARG A 36 9.32 0.76 2.43
C ARG A 36 9.96 -0.42 3.14
N GLN A 37 9.93 -0.42 4.48
CA GLN A 37 10.45 -1.53 5.29
C GLN A 37 9.67 -2.82 5.05
N ALA A 38 8.33 -2.75 4.99
CA ALA A 38 7.50 -3.91 4.74
C ALA A 38 7.71 -4.48 3.32
N VAL A 39 7.85 -3.63 2.31
CA VAL A 39 8.18 -4.01 0.92
C VAL A 39 9.56 -4.65 0.86
N ALA A 40 10.58 -4.07 1.49
CA ALA A 40 11.92 -4.63 1.54
C ALA A 40 11.92 -6.02 2.20
N ALA A 41 11.19 -6.20 3.31
CA ALA A 41 11.02 -7.49 3.97
C ALA A 41 10.27 -8.51 3.11
N ALA A 42 9.30 -8.08 2.28
CA ALA A 42 8.64 -8.96 1.31
C ALA A 42 9.60 -9.42 0.21
N ARG A 43 10.40 -8.51 -0.35
CA ARG A 43 11.41 -8.83 -1.37
C ARG A 43 12.50 -9.76 -0.84
N GLN A 44 12.95 -9.57 0.41
CA GLN A 44 13.90 -10.49 1.07
C GLN A 44 13.36 -11.92 1.21
N ARG A 45 12.04 -12.10 1.26
CA ARG A 45 11.38 -13.42 1.24
C ARG A 45 11.22 -14.01 -0.17
N GLY A 46 11.73 -13.34 -1.21
CA GLY A 46 11.62 -13.77 -2.60
C GLY A 46 10.32 -13.37 -3.29
N VAL A 47 9.53 -12.45 -2.72
CA VAL A 47 8.32 -11.94 -3.38
C VAL A 47 8.73 -10.96 -4.47
N ALA A 48 8.64 -11.39 -5.73
CA ALA A 48 8.94 -10.55 -6.89
C ALA A 48 7.92 -9.40 -7.04
N ARG A 49 6.62 -9.75 -7.02
CA ARG A 49 5.51 -8.78 -7.12
C ARG A 49 4.82 -8.64 -5.78
N VAL A 50 5.01 -7.50 -5.14
CA VAL A 50 4.50 -7.25 -3.79
C VAL A 50 3.02 -6.88 -3.85
N GLU A 51 2.19 -7.60 -3.09
CA GLU A 51 0.77 -7.32 -2.93
C GLU A 51 0.44 -6.85 -1.50
N VAL A 52 -0.80 -6.39 -1.29
CA VAL A 52 -1.28 -5.91 0.01
C VAL A 52 -1.10 -6.99 1.09
N GLY A 53 -1.41 -8.25 0.76
CA GLY A 53 -1.29 -9.38 1.69
C GLY A 53 0.13 -9.60 2.20
N ASP A 54 1.15 -9.26 1.40
CA ASP A 54 2.55 -9.47 1.74
C ASP A 54 3.09 -8.44 2.74
N VAL A 55 2.50 -7.24 2.78
CA VAL A 55 3.03 -6.12 3.55
C VAL A 55 2.11 -5.63 4.65
N VAL A 56 0.79 -5.91 4.59
CA VAL A 56 -0.21 -5.33 5.50
C VAL A 56 0.13 -5.59 6.97
N GLN A 57 0.57 -6.80 7.29
CA GLN A 57 0.89 -7.19 8.66
C GLN A 57 2.19 -6.51 9.16
N ALA A 58 3.25 -6.55 8.35
CA ALA A 58 4.54 -5.96 8.70
C ALA A 58 4.45 -4.43 8.83
N ARG A 59 3.74 -3.76 7.89
CA ARG A 59 3.45 -2.32 7.97
C ARG A 59 2.66 -2.01 9.23
N ALA A 60 1.58 -2.76 9.51
CA ALA A 60 0.76 -2.52 10.70
C ALA A 60 1.56 -2.65 12.01
N GLN A 61 2.45 -3.64 12.12
CA GLN A 61 3.36 -3.80 13.26
C GLN A 61 4.26 -2.58 13.44
N ALA A 62 4.94 -2.13 12.38
CA ALA A 62 5.82 -0.96 12.43
C ALA A 62 5.07 0.32 12.86
N LEU A 63 3.83 0.51 12.39
CA LEU A 63 3.00 1.65 12.77
C LEU A 63 2.58 1.62 14.24
N VAL A 64 2.16 0.45 14.72
CA VAL A 64 1.77 0.26 16.13
C VAL A 64 2.96 0.46 17.06
N GLU A 65 4.15 -0.02 16.68
CA GLU A 65 5.38 0.18 17.46
C GLU A 65 5.76 1.66 17.53
N ARG A 66 5.82 2.36 16.39
CA ARG A 66 6.15 3.80 16.35
C ARG A 66 5.16 4.68 17.11
N ALA A 67 3.87 4.42 17.00
CA ALA A 67 2.88 5.15 17.78
C ALA A 67 2.96 4.80 19.27
N GLY A 68 3.26 3.53 19.59
CA GLY A 68 3.38 3.04 20.96
C GLY A 68 4.62 3.56 21.71
N THR A 69 5.72 3.85 21.02
CA THR A 69 6.90 4.47 21.66
C THR A 69 6.62 5.90 22.11
N ARG A 70 5.69 6.61 21.44
CA ARG A 70 5.31 7.99 21.76
C ARG A 70 4.20 8.07 22.81
N ASP A 71 3.28 7.11 22.80
CA ASP A 71 2.13 7.11 23.71
C ASP A 71 1.88 5.71 24.29
N ALA A 72 2.14 5.58 25.60
CA ALA A 72 1.94 4.35 26.35
C ALA A 72 0.48 3.86 26.35
N ALA A 73 -0.50 4.78 26.22
CA ALA A 73 -1.91 4.41 26.11
C ALA A 73 -2.19 3.74 24.75
N ILE A 74 -1.55 4.18 23.66
CA ILE A 74 -1.63 3.50 22.35
C ILE A 74 -0.92 2.15 22.42
N ALA A 75 0.27 2.08 23.03
CA ALA A 75 0.99 0.82 23.23
C ALA A 75 0.15 -0.21 24.01
N ALA A 76 -0.61 0.23 25.02
CA ALA A 76 -1.50 -0.64 25.78
C ALA A 76 -2.64 -1.24 24.93
N LEU A 77 -3.08 -0.57 23.86
CA LEU A 77 -4.09 -1.09 22.94
C LEU A 77 -3.57 -2.25 22.11
N ALA A 78 -2.27 -2.37 21.85
CA ALA A 78 -1.71 -3.51 21.11
C ALA A 78 -1.92 -4.84 21.85
N ARG A 79 -2.06 -4.82 23.18
CA ARG A 79 -2.22 -6.02 24.01
C ARG A 79 -3.67 -6.21 24.47
N PRO A 80 -4.12 -7.47 24.65
CA PRO A 80 -5.41 -7.74 25.29
C PRO A 80 -5.43 -7.20 26.73
N SER A 81 -6.56 -6.61 27.14
CA SER A 81 -6.72 -6.06 28.49
C SER A 81 -6.54 -7.13 29.56
N ALA A 82 -5.49 -7.00 30.37
CA ALA A 82 -5.24 -7.87 31.51
C ALA A 82 -6.39 -7.80 32.54
N ARG A 83 -6.97 -6.61 32.75
CA ARG A 83 -8.09 -6.39 33.67
C ARG A 83 -9.31 -7.21 33.27
N LEU A 84 -9.69 -7.19 31.99
CA LEU A 84 -10.83 -7.97 31.49
C LEU A 84 -10.58 -9.48 31.61
N ARG A 85 -9.34 -9.94 31.36
CA ARG A 85 -8.97 -11.36 31.57
C ARG A 85 -9.06 -11.77 33.03
N TRP A 86 -8.58 -10.94 33.95
CA TRP A 86 -8.69 -11.17 35.39
C TRP A 86 -10.14 -11.16 35.86
N LEU A 87 -10.94 -10.19 35.41
CA LEU A 87 -12.36 -10.11 35.72
C LEU A 87 -13.12 -11.37 35.27
N ALA A 88 -12.85 -11.86 34.04
CA ALA A 88 -13.45 -13.08 33.52
C ALA A 88 -13.10 -14.34 34.34
N ARG A 89 -11.97 -14.35 35.05
CA ARG A 89 -11.56 -15.44 35.95
C ARG A 89 -12.09 -15.25 37.37
N ALA A 90 -12.12 -14.02 37.86
CA ALA A 90 -12.58 -13.67 39.20
C ALA A 90 -14.10 -13.82 39.36
N LEU A 91 -14.88 -13.53 38.30
CA LEU A 91 -16.34 -13.61 38.34
C LEU A 91 -16.88 -15.00 38.72
N PRO A 92 -16.43 -16.13 38.12
CA PRO A 92 -16.84 -17.46 38.57
C PRO A 92 -16.41 -17.78 40.01
N ILE A 93 -15.22 -17.33 40.43
CA ILE A 93 -14.76 -17.52 41.82
C ILE A 93 -15.67 -16.75 42.79
N GLY A 94 -15.98 -15.50 42.47
CA GLY A 94 -16.93 -14.69 43.25
C GLY A 94 -18.31 -15.35 43.32
N ALA A 95 -18.81 -15.90 42.20
CA ALA A 95 -20.07 -16.63 42.18
C ALA A 95 -20.04 -17.90 43.06
N LEU A 96 -18.94 -18.65 43.07
CA LEU A 96 -18.74 -19.78 43.98
C LEU A 96 -18.82 -19.35 45.45
N LEU A 97 -18.08 -18.30 45.81
CA LEU A 97 -18.03 -17.78 47.18
C LEU A 97 -19.38 -17.24 47.64
N LEU A 98 -20.10 -16.54 46.76
CA LEU A 98 -21.43 -16.05 47.06
C LEU A 98 -22.44 -17.20 47.21
N GLY A 99 -22.38 -18.23 46.35
CA GLY A 99 -23.18 -19.44 46.50
C GLY A 99 -22.90 -20.17 47.82
N LEU A 100 -21.62 -20.24 48.22
CA LEU A 100 -21.20 -20.78 49.50
C LEU A 100 -21.75 -19.97 50.69
N ALA A 101 -21.79 -18.65 50.57
CA ALA A 101 -22.32 -17.75 51.60
C ALA A 101 -23.86 -17.68 51.63
N ALA A 102 -24.55 -18.04 50.56
CA ALA A 102 -26.01 -17.89 50.42
C ALA A 102 -26.80 -18.60 51.52
N ASP A 103 -26.31 -19.75 51.99
CA ASP A 103 -26.95 -20.55 53.04
C ASP A 103 -26.79 -19.95 54.45
N ARG A 104 -25.90 -18.95 54.65
CA ARG A 104 -25.77 -18.25 55.94
C ARG A 104 -26.88 -17.23 56.19
N ILE A 105 -27.73 -16.96 55.21
CA ILE A 105 -28.75 -15.90 55.24
C ILE A 105 -30.14 -16.47 55.64
N ALA A 106 -30.32 -17.80 55.66
CA ALA A 106 -31.56 -18.47 56.09
C ALA A 106 -31.41 -19.12 57.49
N ASN A 107 -32.52 -19.23 58.23
CA ASN A 107 -32.60 -19.63 59.65
C ASN A 107 -31.67 -20.79 60.05
N ALA A 108 -30.89 -20.58 61.12
CA ALA A 108 -29.71 -21.38 61.46
C ALA A 108 -29.94 -22.85 61.89
N HIS A 109 -31.18 -23.30 62.12
CA HIS A 109 -31.47 -24.60 62.75
C HIS A 109 -32.50 -25.49 62.03
N ARG A 110 -33.17 -25.00 60.98
CA ARG A 110 -34.24 -25.75 60.28
C ARG A 110 -34.03 -25.67 58.77
N VAL A 111 -34.05 -26.81 58.10
CA VAL A 111 -33.91 -26.89 56.64
C VAL A 111 -35.12 -27.59 56.05
N ASP A 112 -35.81 -26.86 55.17
CA ASP A 112 -37.03 -27.30 54.53
C ASP A 112 -36.74 -28.32 53.43
N LEU A 113 -37.47 -29.44 53.45
CA LEU A 113 -37.44 -30.49 52.44
C LEU A 113 -37.74 -29.95 51.03
N LEU A 114 -38.64 -28.97 50.93
CA LEU A 114 -38.98 -28.25 49.71
C LEU A 114 -38.45 -26.82 49.75
N SER A 115 -37.18 -26.64 50.12
CA SER A 115 -36.51 -25.34 50.21
C SER A 115 -36.84 -24.42 49.02
N PRO A 116 -37.66 -23.36 49.23
CA PRO A 116 -38.07 -22.46 48.15
C PRO A 116 -36.90 -21.82 47.40
N PRO A 117 -35.79 -21.41 48.08
CA PRO A 117 -34.59 -20.92 47.39
C PRO A 117 -33.97 -21.95 46.43
N LEU A 118 -33.88 -23.22 46.82
CA LEU A 118 -33.30 -24.28 45.97
C LEU A 118 -34.22 -24.60 44.79
N LEU A 119 -35.52 -24.68 45.02
CA LEU A 119 -36.52 -24.89 43.97
C LEU A 119 -36.50 -23.74 42.95
N LEU A 120 -36.36 -22.49 43.41
CA LEU A 120 -36.25 -21.33 42.53
C LEU A 120 -35.00 -21.41 41.64
N VAL A 121 -33.85 -21.81 42.19
CA VAL A 121 -32.60 -22.00 41.41
C VAL A 121 -32.79 -23.08 40.34
N LEU A 122 -33.43 -24.20 40.68
CA LEU A 122 -33.70 -25.29 39.74
C LEU A 122 -34.67 -24.84 38.64
N ALA A 123 -35.82 -24.27 39.01
CA ALA A 123 -36.83 -23.78 38.08
C ALA A 123 -36.27 -22.74 37.12
N TRP A 124 -35.47 -21.80 37.62
CA TRP A 124 -34.79 -20.80 36.79
C TRP A 124 -33.83 -21.43 35.79
N ASN A 125 -33.06 -22.45 36.19
CA ASN A 125 -32.18 -23.16 35.26
C ASN A 125 -32.96 -23.87 34.16
N LEU A 126 -34.04 -24.58 34.51
CA LEU A 126 -34.92 -25.23 33.55
C LEU A 126 -35.56 -24.24 32.57
N ALA A 127 -36.06 -23.10 33.07
CA ALA A 127 -36.60 -22.03 32.24
C ALA A 127 -35.54 -21.48 31.26
N MET A 128 -34.31 -21.28 31.72
CA MET A 128 -33.20 -20.84 30.88
C MET A 128 -32.83 -21.88 29.81
N TYR A 129 -32.90 -23.18 30.11
CA TYR A 129 -32.66 -24.22 29.10
C TYR A 129 -33.77 -24.26 28.07
N ALA A 130 -35.04 -24.14 28.49
CA ALA A 130 -36.18 -24.02 27.57
C ALA A 130 -36.02 -22.80 26.65
N LEU A 131 -35.61 -21.64 27.19
CA LEU A 131 -35.34 -20.44 26.40
C LEU A 131 -34.20 -20.64 25.38
N LEU A 132 -33.11 -21.30 25.78
CA LEU A 132 -31.99 -21.60 24.90
C LEU A 132 -32.38 -22.57 23.78
N ALA A 133 -33.15 -23.63 24.10
CA ALA A 133 -33.68 -24.57 23.13
C ALA A 133 -34.62 -23.89 22.13
N TRP A 134 -35.55 -23.07 22.63
CA TRP A 134 -36.45 -22.27 21.79
C TRP A 134 -35.71 -21.33 20.85
N ARG A 135 -34.66 -20.64 21.34
CA ARG A 135 -33.81 -19.79 20.50
C ARG A 135 -33.00 -20.57 19.47
N ALA A 136 -32.57 -21.79 19.80
CA ALA A 136 -31.85 -22.67 18.87
C ALA A 136 -32.77 -23.19 17.74
N TRP A 137 -34.06 -23.39 18.02
CA TRP A 137 -35.06 -23.82 17.04
C TRP A 137 -35.59 -22.68 16.15
N ARG A 138 -35.53 -21.43 16.61
CA ARG A 138 -35.88 -20.29 15.78
C ARG A 138 -34.78 -20.01 14.75
N LYS A 139 -35.17 -19.58 13.54
CA LYS A 139 -34.21 -19.09 12.53
C LYS A 139 -33.31 -18.04 13.18
N PRO A 140 -31.99 -18.05 12.91
CA PRO A 140 -31.09 -17.05 13.45
C PRO A 140 -31.61 -15.68 13.03
N ALA A 141 -32.14 -14.91 13.98
CA ALA A 141 -32.40 -13.50 13.76
C ALA A 141 -31.06 -12.83 13.43
N ALA A 142 -31.10 -11.80 12.57
CA ALA A 142 -29.94 -10.94 12.33
C ALA A 142 -29.30 -10.61 13.70
N VAL A 143 -27.99 -10.84 13.81
CA VAL A 143 -27.26 -10.67 15.06
C VAL A 143 -27.65 -9.31 15.63
N PRO A 144 -28.27 -9.24 16.83
CA PRO A 144 -28.61 -7.95 17.39
C PRO A 144 -27.30 -7.17 17.48
N GLU A 145 -27.26 -5.98 16.87
CA GLU A 145 -26.12 -5.11 17.02
C GLU A 145 -25.78 -5.01 18.51
N LEU A 146 -24.50 -5.14 18.85
CA LEU A 146 -24.02 -4.88 20.20
C LEU A 146 -24.71 -3.62 20.72
N PRO A 147 -25.49 -3.69 21.82
CA PRO A 147 -26.29 -2.58 22.29
C PRO A 147 -25.45 -1.32 22.30
N GLN A 148 -25.93 -0.22 21.71
CA GLN A 148 -25.20 1.05 21.68
C GLN A 148 -24.66 1.44 23.07
N ALA A 149 -25.30 0.99 24.15
CA ALA A 149 -24.83 1.11 25.53
C ALA A 149 -23.42 0.52 25.78
N LEU A 150 -23.08 -0.64 25.23
CA LEU A 150 -21.74 -1.24 25.33
C LEU A 150 -20.71 -0.45 24.52
N ARG A 151 -21.10 0.11 23.36
CA ARG A 151 -20.25 1.03 22.59
C ARG A 151 -20.00 2.34 23.36
N ARG A 152 -20.98 2.83 24.12
CA ARG A 152 -20.84 4.02 24.99
C ARG A 152 -19.92 3.76 26.19
N TRP A 153 -19.96 2.58 26.79
CA TRP A 153 -19.03 2.19 27.87
C TRP A 153 -17.58 2.06 27.41
N ALA A 154 -17.35 1.75 26.13
CA ALA A 154 -16.01 1.69 25.54
C ALA A 154 -15.46 3.06 25.12
N ARG A 155 -16.24 4.16 25.22
CA ARG A 155 -15.75 5.50 24.87
C ARG A 155 -14.88 6.04 26.01
N PRO A 156 -13.58 6.29 25.77
CA PRO A 156 -12.73 6.92 26.78
C PRO A 156 -13.29 8.30 27.13
N ALA A 157 -13.44 8.59 28.42
CA ALA A 157 -13.90 9.88 28.94
C ALA A 157 -12.90 11.04 28.72
N ARG A 158 -11.71 10.75 28.16
CA ARG A 158 -10.61 11.70 27.97
C ARG A 158 -10.63 12.31 26.57
N ARG A 159 -10.33 13.60 26.48
CA ARG A 159 -10.02 14.29 25.22
C ARG A 159 -8.53 14.07 24.90
N GLY A 160 -8.20 13.70 23.66
CA GLY A 160 -6.80 13.49 23.25
C GLY A 160 -6.65 12.51 22.08
N LEU A 161 -5.45 12.46 21.48
CA LEU A 161 -5.14 11.60 20.34
C LEU A 161 -5.36 10.11 20.66
N ALA A 162 -4.76 9.60 21.74
CA ALA A 162 -4.92 8.20 22.15
C ALA A 162 -6.38 7.82 22.44
N ALA A 163 -7.19 8.75 22.94
CA ALA A 163 -8.61 8.51 23.18
C ALA A 163 -9.40 8.37 21.87
N ARG A 164 -9.08 9.17 20.84
CA ARG A 164 -9.66 9.03 19.50
C ARG A 164 -9.24 7.71 18.84
N VAL A 165 -7.94 7.37 18.91
CA VAL A 165 -7.41 6.08 18.42
C VAL A 165 -8.11 4.93 19.12
N ALA A 166 -8.24 4.96 20.45
CA ALA A 166 -8.92 3.91 21.21
C ALA A 166 -10.39 3.77 20.83
N ALA A 167 -11.12 4.88 20.67
CA ALA A 167 -12.53 4.85 20.31
C ALA A 167 -12.76 4.24 18.92
N ASP A 168 -11.99 4.66 17.91
CA ASP A 168 -12.05 4.08 16.56
C ASP A 168 -11.65 2.60 16.57
N PHE A 169 -10.55 2.27 17.25
CA PHE A 169 -10.06 0.91 17.40
C PHE A 169 -11.09 -0.03 18.02
N TYR A 170 -11.68 0.33 19.16
CA TYR A 170 -12.69 -0.53 19.80
C TYR A 170 -13.94 -0.67 18.93
N SER A 171 -14.32 0.37 18.17
CA SER A 171 -15.46 0.28 17.26
C SER A 171 -15.23 -0.77 16.16
N ARG A 172 -14.06 -0.74 15.50
CA ARG A 172 -13.65 -1.72 14.48
C ARG A 172 -13.45 -3.11 15.08
N TRP A 173 -12.79 -3.17 16.23
CA TRP A 173 -12.54 -4.42 16.95
C TRP A 173 -13.82 -5.16 17.30
N PHE A 174 -14.80 -4.47 17.89
CA PHE A 174 -16.07 -5.09 18.26
C PHE A 174 -16.92 -5.45 17.04
N ALA A 175 -16.86 -4.68 15.94
CA ALA A 175 -17.50 -5.05 14.68
C ALA A 175 -16.92 -6.36 14.13
N ALA A 176 -15.59 -6.50 14.10
CA ALA A 176 -14.92 -7.68 13.57
C ALA A 176 -14.98 -8.91 14.51
N THR A 177 -15.12 -8.70 15.82
CA THR A 177 -15.04 -9.77 16.83
C THR A 177 -16.32 -10.01 17.62
N ALA A 178 -17.46 -9.43 17.21
CA ALA A 178 -18.75 -9.56 17.91
C ALA A 178 -19.14 -11.02 18.20
N ALA A 179 -19.03 -11.89 17.19
CA ALA A 179 -19.40 -13.30 17.31
C ALA A 179 -18.52 -14.09 18.31
N PRO A 180 -17.18 -14.11 18.19
CA PRO A 180 -16.33 -14.76 19.19
C PRO A 180 -16.44 -14.09 20.58
N PHE A 181 -16.63 -12.77 20.65
CA PHE A 181 -16.83 -12.07 21.92
C PHE A 181 -18.11 -12.50 22.64
N ALA A 182 -19.22 -12.66 21.92
CA ALA A 182 -20.47 -13.16 22.50
C ALA A 182 -20.31 -14.57 23.11
N GLN A 183 -19.54 -15.45 22.46
CA GLN A 183 -19.23 -16.78 23.01
C GLN A 183 -18.35 -16.71 24.27
N ARG A 184 -17.41 -15.77 24.35
CA ARG A 184 -16.62 -15.53 25.56
C ARG A 184 -17.49 -15.09 26.73
N LEU A 185 -18.42 -14.17 26.49
CA LEU A 185 -19.37 -13.71 27.51
C LEU A 185 -20.29 -14.85 27.96
N ALA A 186 -20.87 -15.59 27.01
CA ALA A 186 -21.71 -16.75 27.31
C ALA A 186 -20.97 -17.78 28.17
N ARG A 187 -19.70 -18.10 27.82
CA ARG A 187 -18.86 -18.99 28.62
C ARG A 187 -18.71 -18.50 30.06
N VAL A 188 -18.36 -17.22 30.27
CA VAL A 188 -18.18 -16.66 31.62
C VAL A 188 -19.48 -16.74 32.42
N LEU A 189 -20.63 -16.39 31.81
CA LEU A 189 -21.93 -16.46 32.48
C LEU A 189 -22.31 -17.90 32.86
N HIS A 190 -22.04 -18.87 31.99
CA HIS A 190 -22.27 -20.29 32.31
C HIS A 190 -21.36 -20.78 33.43
N LEU A 191 -20.09 -20.38 33.44
CA LEU A 191 -19.16 -20.71 34.52
C LEU A 191 -19.60 -20.08 35.84
N CYS A 192 -20.07 -18.83 35.85
CA CYS A 192 -20.65 -18.20 37.03
C CYS A 192 -21.87 -18.97 37.55
N ALA A 193 -22.79 -19.37 36.68
CA ALA A 193 -23.98 -20.14 37.08
C ALA A 193 -23.61 -21.53 37.63
N ALA A 194 -22.66 -22.23 36.99
CA ALA A 194 -22.15 -23.51 37.47
C ALA A 194 -21.47 -23.36 38.84
N ALA A 195 -20.61 -22.36 38.98
CA ALA A 195 -19.87 -22.06 40.20
C ALA A 195 -20.81 -21.67 41.35
N TRP A 196 -21.84 -20.86 41.09
CA TRP A 196 -22.86 -20.53 42.08
C TRP A 196 -23.60 -21.78 42.56
N GLY A 197 -24.08 -22.63 41.64
CA GLY A 197 -24.75 -23.89 42.00
C GLY A 197 -23.84 -24.86 42.77
N ALA A 198 -22.57 -24.95 42.39
CA ALA A 198 -21.57 -25.72 43.14
C ALA A 198 -21.30 -25.13 44.53
N GLY A 199 -21.31 -23.81 44.67
CA GLY A 199 -21.16 -23.10 45.94
C GLY A 199 -22.31 -23.41 46.90
N ILE A 200 -23.55 -23.37 46.41
CA ILE A 200 -24.73 -23.78 47.18
C ILE A 200 -24.60 -25.24 47.63
N ALA A 201 -24.29 -26.15 46.70
CA ALA A 201 -24.13 -27.57 47.01
C ALA A 201 -23.03 -27.80 48.07
N LEU A 202 -21.89 -27.12 47.93
CA LEU A 202 -20.78 -27.18 48.88
C LEU A 202 -21.18 -26.61 50.25
N SER A 203 -21.99 -25.56 50.29
CA SER A 203 -22.50 -24.99 51.54
C SER A 203 -23.35 -26.00 52.31
N LEU A 204 -24.30 -26.66 51.62
CA LEU A 204 -25.14 -27.72 52.19
C LEU A 204 -24.30 -28.88 52.74
N LEU A 205 -23.27 -29.30 51.99
CA LEU A 205 -22.36 -30.39 52.39
C LEU A 205 -21.48 -30.01 53.59
N LEU A 206 -20.88 -28.81 53.59
CA LEU A 206 -20.00 -28.35 54.67
C LEU A 206 -20.76 -28.17 55.98
N ARG A 207 -21.94 -27.56 55.92
CA ARG A 207 -22.78 -27.45 57.11
C ARG A 207 -23.32 -28.84 57.52
N GLY A 208 -23.53 -29.74 56.54
CA GLY A 208 -23.73 -31.20 56.68
C GLY A 208 -22.78 -31.87 57.69
N LEU A 209 -21.55 -31.38 57.73
CA LEU A 209 -20.45 -31.93 58.52
C LEU A 209 -20.35 -31.32 59.93
N VAL A 210 -20.84 -30.10 60.14
CA VAL A 210 -20.58 -29.30 61.36
C VAL A 210 -21.82 -29.19 62.26
N VAL A 211 -23.04 -29.30 61.72
CA VAL A 211 -24.29 -29.08 62.46
C VAL A 211 -25.25 -30.27 62.28
N ARG A 212 -25.90 -30.71 63.37
CA ARG A 212 -27.01 -31.69 63.29
C ARG A 212 -28.26 -30.98 62.80
N TYR A 213 -28.72 -31.29 61.59
CA TYR A 213 -29.91 -30.68 61.01
C TYR A 213 -31.20 -31.30 61.51
N GLN A 214 -32.17 -30.44 61.80
CA GLN A 214 -33.58 -30.82 61.76
C GLN A 214 -34.07 -30.62 60.32
N PHE A 215 -34.47 -31.72 59.72
CA PHE A 215 -34.88 -31.81 58.33
C PHE A 215 -36.37 -32.14 58.28
N GLY A 216 -37.13 -31.42 57.47
CA GLY A 216 -38.56 -31.70 57.32
C GLY A 216 -39.33 -30.67 56.54
N TRP A 217 -40.64 -30.80 56.54
CA TRP A 217 -41.56 -29.90 55.85
C TRP A 217 -42.71 -29.48 56.77
N GLU A 218 -43.23 -28.29 56.52
CA GLU A 218 -44.45 -27.77 57.12
C GLU A 218 -45.29 -27.14 56.01
N SER A 219 -46.57 -27.49 55.92
CA SER A 219 -47.48 -26.88 54.96
C SER A 219 -48.89 -26.81 55.54
N THR A 220 -49.53 -25.66 55.40
CA THR A 220 -50.96 -25.48 55.70
C THR A 220 -51.84 -26.02 54.57
N PHE A 221 -51.28 -26.18 53.37
CA PHE A 221 -52.05 -26.48 52.15
C PHE A 221 -51.78 -27.87 51.58
N LEU A 222 -50.64 -28.48 51.90
CA LEU A 222 -50.20 -29.75 51.32
C LEU A 222 -50.20 -30.85 52.38
N ASP A 223 -50.68 -32.02 52.01
CA ASP A 223 -50.56 -33.24 52.81
C ASP A 223 -49.28 -34.03 52.48
N ALA A 224 -49.00 -35.08 53.26
CA ALA A 224 -47.80 -35.91 53.09
C ALA A 224 -47.76 -36.62 51.72
N ALA A 225 -48.92 -37.00 51.17
CA ALA A 225 -49.00 -37.65 49.87
C ALA A 225 -48.62 -36.69 48.73
N GLN A 226 -49.07 -35.45 48.81
CA GLN A 226 -48.74 -34.39 47.85
C GLN A 226 -47.26 -34.00 47.93
N VAL A 227 -46.69 -33.86 49.14
CA VAL A 227 -45.26 -33.58 49.32
C VAL A 227 -44.41 -34.74 48.78
N HIS A 228 -44.84 -35.98 49.01
CA HIS A 228 -44.20 -37.17 48.44
C HIS A 228 -44.26 -37.18 46.91
N ALA A 229 -45.40 -36.85 46.31
CA ALA A 229 -45.52 -36.75 44.85
C ALA A 229 -44.57 -35.69 44.28
N ILE A 230 -44.45 -34.52 44.92
CA ILE A 230 -43.52 -33.46 44.50
C ILE A 230 -42.07 -33.94 44.63
N ALA A 231 -41.69 -34.53 45.76
CA ALA A 231 -40.35 -35.03 46.00
C ALA A 231 -39.97 -36.16 45.02
N ALA A 232 -40.92 -37.06 44.72
CA ALA A 232 -40.74 -38.13 43.75
C ALA A 232 -40.42 -37.57 42.36
N VAL A 233 -41.15 -36.55 41.89
CA VAL A 233 -40.89 -35.89 40.61
C VAL A 233 -39.57 -35.11 40.63
N LEU A 234 -39.31 -34.36 41.70
CA LEU A 234 -38.12 -33.53 41.86
C LEU A 234 -36.83 -34.36 41.81
N PHE A 235 -36.82 -35.50 42.49
CA PHE A 235 -35.67 -36.39 42.57
C PHE A 235 -35.67 -37.54 41.56
N TRP A 236 -36.74 -37.68 40.76
CA TRP A 236 -36.84 -38.67 39.68
C TRP A 236 -35.59 -38.75 38.79
N PRO A 237 -34.96 -37.63 38.36
CA PRO A 237 -33.76 -37.72 37.54
C PRO A 237 -32.61 -38.47 38.22
N LEU A 238 -32.49 -38.35 39.55
CA LEU A 238 -31.41 -39.00 40.30
C LEU A 238 -31.70 -40.48 40.56
N THR A 239 -32.94 -40.80 40.91
CA THR A 239 -33.35 -42.19 41.15
C THR A 239 -33.33 -42.99 39.85
N ALA A 240 -33.76 -42.40 38.73
CA ALA A 240 -33.75 -43.03 37.42
C ALA A 240 -32.34 -43.18 36.82
N LEU A 241 -31.47 -42.16 36.92
CA LEU A 241 -30.14 -42.20 36.29
C LEU A 241 -29.08 -42.90 37.14
N PHE A 242 -29.16 -42.78 38.46
CA PHE A 242 -28.13 -43.27 39.39
C PHE A 242 -28.61 -44.38 40.32
N GLY A 243 -29.87 -44.82 40.19
CA GLY A 243 -30.42 -45.89 41.04
C GLY A 243 -30.52 -45.53 42.52
N LEU A 244 -30.56 -44.23 42.86
CA LEU A 244 -30.72 -43.81 44.25
C LEU A 244 -32.09 -44.24 44.80
N ALA A 245 -32.14 -44.66 46.06
CA ALA A 245 -33.39 -45.03 46.72
C ALA A 245 -34.32 -43.80 46.82
N PRO A 246 -35.56 -43.86 46.29
CA PRO A 246 -36.54 -42.80 46.47
C PRO A 246 -36.98 -42.70 47.93
N PHE A 247 -37.40 -41.50 48.35
CA PHE A 247 -38.06 -41.35 49.65
C PHE A 247 -39.42 -42.02 49.61
N THR A 248 -39.74 -42.85 50.60
CA THR A 248 -41.07 -43.45 50.74
C THR A 248 -42.06 -42.44 51.32
N LEU A 249 -43.36 -42.71 51.17
CA LEU A 249 -44.41 -41.89 51.79
C LEU A 249 -44.27 -41.86 53.32
N GLU A 250 -43.94 -43.00 53.94
CA GLU A 250 -43.72 -43.11 55.39
C GLU A 250 -42.53 -42.26 55.84
N GLU A 251 -41.42 -42.28 55.10
CA GLU A 251 -40.24 -41.46 55.40
C GLU A 251 -40.55 -39.95 55.29
N ILE A 252 -41.35 -39.54 54.30
CA ILE A 252 -41.73 -38.12 54.15
C ILE A 252 -42.72 -37.70 55.24
N ALA A 253 -43.71 -38.53 55.57
CA ALA A 253 -44.63 -38.28 56.67
C ALA A 253 -43.91 -38.16 58.01
N ALA A 254 -42.91 -39.02 58.26
CA ALA A 254 -42.07 -38.99 59.47
C ALA A 254 -41.22 -37.72 59.61
N THR A 255 -41.07 -36.93 58.55
CA THR A 255 -40.33 -35.66 58.57
C THR A 255 -41.21 -34.42 58.71
N GLN A 256 -42.53 -34.57 58.85
CA GLN A 256 -43.44 -33.43 59.06
C GLN A 256 -43.09 -32.67 60.36
N ASN A 257 -43.26 -31.34 60.37
CA ASN A 257 -42.91 -30.47 61.50
C ASN A 257 -41.43 -30.56 61.92
N PHE A 258 -40.54 -30.79 60.95
CA PHE A 258 -39.09 -30.93 61.18
C PHE A 258 -38.69 -32.08 62.13
N ALA A 259 -39.51 -33.14 62.19
CA ALA A 259 -39.24 -34.32 63.02
C ALA A 259 -38.12 -35.24 62.48
N GLY A 260 -37.63 -35.00 61.25
CA GLY A 260 -36.58 -35.80 60.64
C GLY A 260 -35.20 -35.57 61.28
N GLN A 261 -34.54 -36.66 61.69
CA GLN A 261 -33.20 -36.65 62.30
C GLN A 261 -32.29 -37.76 61.71
N GLY A 262 -30.98 -37.59 61.84
CA GLY A 262 -30.00 -38.64 61.53
C GLY A 262 -29.81 -38.94 60.03
N ALA A 263 -29.80 -40.22 59.66
CA ALA A 263 -29.44 -40.72 58.32
C ALA A 263 -30.35 -40.25 57.17
N ALA A 264 -31.61 -39.91 57.47
CA ALA A 264 -32.53 -39.36 56.47
C ALA A 264 -32.11 -37.94 56.02
N GLY A 265 -31.55 -37.13 56.94
CA GLY A 265 -31.08 -35.78 56.64
C GLY A 265 -29.83 -35.77 55.75
N SER A 266 -28.89 -36.70 55.97
CA SER A 266 -27.72 -36.81 55.10
C SER A 266 -28.08 -37.25 53.68
N ARG A 267 -29.02 -38.19 53.53
CA ARG A 267 -29.55 -38.61 52.22
C ARG A 267 -30.18 -37.44 51.48
N TRP A 268 -30.96 -36.61 52.16
CA TRP A 268 -31.55 -35.40 51.58
C TRP A 268 -30.50 -34.41 51.06
N VAL A 269 -29.46 -34.11 51.85
CA VAL A 269 -28.36 -33.22 51.43
C VAL A 269 -27.71 -33.75 50.16
N TRP A 270 -27.41 -35.05 50.11
CA TRP A 270 -26.81 -35.68 48.93
C TRP A 270 -27.74 -35.67 47.71
N MET A 271 -29.05 -35.83 47.91
CA MET A 271 -30.01 -35.75 46.81
C MET A 271 -30.13 -34.33 46.26
N TYR A 272 -30.17 -33.28 47.08
CA TYR A 272 -30.12 -31.90 46.58
C TYR A 272 -28.78 -31.52 45.96
N ALA A 273 -27.66 -31.94 46.55
CA ALA A 273 -26.34 -31.74 45.97
C ALA A 273 -26.21 -32.43 44.60
N GLY A 274 -26.70 -33.67 44.49
CA GLY A 274 -26.78 -34.42 43.25
C GLY A 274 -27.69 -33.74 42.21
N LEU A 275 -28.83 -33.19 42.64
CA LEU A 275 -29.77 -32.50 41.76
C LEU A 275 -29.20 -31.19 41.23
N LEU A 276 -28.55 -30.39 42.09
CA LEU A 276 -27.81 -29.20 41.69
C LEU A 276 -26.66 -29.56 40.73
N LEU A 277 -25.93 -30.65 41.00
CA LEU A 277 -24.88 -31.12 40.12
C LEU A 277 -25.44 -31.50 38.73
N LEU A 278 -26.50 -32.30 38.69
CA LEU A 278 -27.09 -32.84 37.47
C LEU A 278 -27.84 -31.80 36.64
N VAL A 279 -28.65 -30.95 37.30
CA VAL A 279 -29.54 -29.99 36.61
C VAL A 279 -28.85 -28.66 36.38
N VAL A 280 -27.92 -28.25 37.25
CA VAL A 280 -27.28 -26.92 37.17
C VAL A 280 -25.83 -27.03 36.74
N VAL A 281 -24.97 -27.68 37.53
CA VAL A 281 -23.51 -27.60 37.35
C VAL A 281 -23.08 -28.27 36.04
N LEU A 282 -23.41 -29.54 35.82
CA LEU A 282 -22.98 -30.30 34.65
C LEU A 282 -23.50 -29.68 33.33
N PRO A 283 -24.80 -29.35 33.17
CA PRO A 283 -25.28 -28.76 31.93
C PRO A 283 -24.67 -27.38 31.66
N ARG A 284 -24.44 -26.56 32.71
CA ARG A 284 -23.77 -25.26 32.56
C ARG A 284 -22.30 -25.41 32.16
N LEU A 285 -21.59 -26.38 32.71
CA LEU A 285 -20.21 -26.70 32.30
C LEU A 285 -20.17 -27.18 30.84
N ALA A 286 -21.12 -28.03 30.43
CA ALA A 286 -21.24 -28.48 29.04
C ALA A 286 -21.49 -27.29 28.08
N LEU A 287 -22.40 -26.37 28.45
CA LEU A 287 -22.64 -25.14 27.68
C LEU A 287 -21.42 -24.20 27.65
N ALA A 288 -20.66 -24.11 28.74
CA ALA A 288 -19.41 -23.35 28.79
C ALA A 288 -18.33 -23.96 27.87
N ALA A 289 -18.22 -25.29 27.84
CA ALA A 289 -17.33 -26.02 26.94
C ALA A 289 -17.74 -25.85 25.47
N TRP A 290 -19.04 -25.92 25.18
CA TRP A 290 -19.58 -25.66 23.85
C TRP A 290 -19.29 -24.22 23.38
N ALA A 291 -19.50 -23.23 24.25
CA ALA A 291 -19.18 -21.83 23.96
C ALA A 291 -17.66 -21.65 23.70
N ARG A 292 -16.79 -22.33 24.46
CA ARG A 292 -15.34 -22.35 24.21
C ARG A 292 -14.99 -22.95 22.85
N TRP A 293 -15.62 -24.06 22.48
CA TRP A 293 -15.41 -24.70 21.18
C TRP A 293 -15.87 -23.80 20.03
N ARG A 294 -17.05 -23.18 20.14
CA ARG A 294 -17.56 -22.21 19.15
C ARG A 294 -16.67 -20.98 19.04
N GLU A 295 -16.23 -20.43 20.15
CA GLU A 295 -15.25 -19.34 20.20
C GLU A 295 -13.98 -19.72 19.41
N ALA A 296 -13.42 -20.90 19.67
CA ALA A 296 -12.20 -21.37 18.99
C ALA A 296 -12.41 -21.60 17.49
N ARG A 297 -13.58 -22.08 17.08
CA ARG A 297 -13.95 -22.24 15.66
C ARG A 297 -14.12 -20.89 14.97
N LEU A 298 -14.80 -19.93 15.60
CA LEU A 298 -15.00 -18.58 15.07
C LEU A 298 -13.70 -17.80 14.98
N ALA A 299 -12.83 -17.89 16.00
CA ALA A 299 -11.53 -17.25 16.00
C ALA A 299 -10.61 -17.77 14.87
N ARG A 300 -10.71 -19.06 14.53
CA ARG A 300 -10.00 -19.64 13.36
C ARG A 300 -10.56 -19.19 12.01
N GLY A 301 -11.78 -18.67 11.97
CA GLY A 301 -12.43 -18.16 10.77
C GLY A 301 -12.22 -16.66 10.52
N LEU A 302 -11.41 -15.98 11.34
CA LEU A 302 -11.12 -14.56 11.17
C LEU A 302 -10.33 -14.33 9.88
N ARG A 303 -10.78 -13.34 9.11
CA ARG A 303 -10.21 -12.97 7.81
C ARG A 303 -10.14 -11.46 7.69
N LEU A 304 -9.08 -10.96 7.07
CA LEU A 304 -8.99 -9.59 6.59
C LEU A 304 -9.53 -9.52 5.16
N ASP A 305 -10.45 -8.59 4.91
CA ASP A 305 -10.86 -8.24 3.56
C ASP A 305 -9.80 -7.30 2.96
N LEU A 306 -9.10 -7.75 1.92
CA LEU A 306 -8.02 -6.95 1.33
C LEU A 306 -8.57 -5.79 0.49
N ARG A 307 -9.89 -5.73 0.22
CA ARG A 307 -10.54 -4.63 -0.50
C ARG A 307 -10.54 -3.32 0.29
N ASP A 308 -10.53 -3.39 1.62
CA ASP A 308 -10.54 -2.19 2.48
C ASP A 308 -9.20 -1.42 2.48
N PHE A 309 -8.21 -1.87 1.70
CA PHE A 309 -6.83 -1.37 1.69
C PHE A 309 -6.47 -0.67 0.37
N ASP A 310 -7.41 0.03 -0.27
CA ASP A 310 -7.17 0.70 -1.55
C ASP A 310 -6.06 1.76 -1.48
N ALA A 311 -5.98 2.53 -0.39
CA ALA A 311 -4.90 3.50 -0.18
C ALA A 311 -3.52 2.81 -0.09
N LEU A 312 -3.43 1.70 0.64
CA LEU A 312 -2.21 0.90 0.73
C LEU A 312 -1.87 0.27 -0.63
N ARG A 313 -2.86 -0.26 -1.35
CA ARG A 313 -2.67 -0.83 -2.69
C ARG A 313 -2.13 0.21 -3.66
N ALA A 314 -2.68 1.42 -3.64
CA ALA A 314 -2.21 2.53 -4.46
C ALA A 314 -0.77 2.91 -4.15
N ALA A 315 -0.35 2.84 -2.88
CA ALA A 315 1.01 3.18 -2.44
C ALA A 315 2.07 2.09 -2.70
N LEU A 316 1.67 0.86 -3.04
CA LEU A 316 2.62 -0.22 -3.33
C LEU A 316 3.47 0.09 -4.57
N PRO A 317 4.73 -0.40 -4.61
CA PRO A 317 5.55 -0.33 -5.82
C PRO A 317 4.86 -1.06 -6.97
N GLY A 318 4.69 -0.37 -8.10
CA GLY A 318 4.30 -0.96 -9.36
C GLY A 318 5.52 -1.45 -10.12
N ASP A 319 5.64 -2.76 -10.26
CA ASP A 319 6.45 -3.36 -11.31
C ASP A 319 5.52 -3.62 -12.51
N VAL A 320 5.78 -2.90 -13.61
CA VAL A 320 5.01 -2.94 -14.85
C VAL A 320 5.89 -3.41 -15.99
N VAL A 321 5.51 -4.52 -16.61
CA VAL A 321 6.19 -5.06 -17.79
C VAL A 321 5.33 -4.83 -19.02
N LEU A 322 5.83 -4.04 -19.98
CA LEU A 322 5.18 -3.79 -21.26
C LEU A 322 5.85 -4.60 -22.38
N GLY A 323 5.07 -5.42 -23.08
CA GLY A 323 5.51 -6.08 -24.30
C GLY A 323 5.46 -5.12 -25.48
N VAL A 324 6.54 -5.01 -26.25
CA VAL A 324 6.58 -4.15 -27.45
C VAL A 324 6.50 -5.01 -28.70
N LEU A 325 5.48 -4.76 -29.51
CA LEU A 325 5.17 -5.56 -30.68
C LEU A 325 5.46 -4.77 -31.97
N GLY A 326 6.19 -5.40 -32.89
CA GLY A 326 6.45 -4.85 -34.22
C GLY A 326 7.42 -3.66 -34.24
N ALA A 327 8.32 -3.57 -33.26
CA ALA A 327 9.41 -2.58 -33.26
C ALA A 327 10.45 -2.91 -34.35
N SER A 328 10.87 -1.90 -35.10
CA SER A 328 12.07 -2.01 -35.94
C SER A 328 13.33 -2.08 -35.07
N PRO A 329 14.48 -2.56 -35.58
CA PRO A 329 15.74 -2.57 -34.82
C PRO A 329 16.12 -1.19 -34.26
N ALA A 330 15.93 -0.14 -35.06
CA ALA A 330 16.17 1.24 -34.65
C ALA A 330 15.22 1.68 -33.53
N GLN A 331 13.94 1.34 -33.60
CA GLN A 331 12.97 1.65 -32.53
C GLN A 331 13.27 0.88 -31.24
N ALA A 332 13.71 -0.38 -31.34
CA ALA A 332 14.10 -1.19 -30.18
C ALA A 332 15.33 -0.59 -29.47
N GLU A 333 16.31 -0.09 -30.22
CA GLU A 333 17.46 0.62 -29.67
C GLU A 333 17.08 1.97 -29.05
N ALA A 334 16.25 2.74 -29.75
CA ALA A 334 15.70 4.00 -29.23
C ALA A 334 14.97 3.81 -27.90
N LEU A 335 14.14 2.78 -27.82
CA LEU A 335 13.43 2.41 -26.59
C LEU A 335 14.40 2.07 -25.46
N ARG A 336 15.45 1.29 -25.72
CA ARG A 336 16.48 0.97 -24.71
C ARG A 336 17.18 2.23 -24.21
N ALA A 337 17.52 3.17 -25.09
CA ALA A 337 18.14 4.43 -24.72
C ALA A 337 17.21 5.30 -23.86
N VAL A 338 15.93 5.39 -24.26
CA VAL A 338 14.89 6.12 -23.52
C VAL A 338 14.68 5.51 -22.13
N VAL A 339 14.62 4.18 -22.01
CA VAL A 339 14.50 3.49 -20.72
C VAL A 339 15.74 3.69 -19.87
N ALA A 340 16.94 3.58 -20.45
CA ALA A 340 18.20 3.79 -19.73
C ALA A 340 18.32 5.22 -19.18
N ALA A 341 17.87 6.23 -19.93
CA ALA A 341 17.82 7.61 -19.46
C ALA A 341 16.92 7.81 -18.22
N HIS A 342 15.96 6.90 -18.00
CA HIS A 342 15.04 6.91 -16.87
C HIS A 342 15.30 5.78 -15.86
N ALA A 343 16.34 4.97 -16.09
CA ALA A 343 16.75 3.88 -15.23
C ALA A 343 17.59 4.44 -14.06
N ASP A 344 16.94 5.06 -13.08
CA ASP A 344 17.60 5.51 -11.86
C ASP A 344 16.79 5.25 -10.58
N GLN A 345 17.52 5.03 -9.48
CA GLN A 345 17.19 4.26 -8.26
C GLN A 345 16.20 4.93 -7.29
N GLY A 346 15.69 6.12 -7.61
CA GLY A 346 14.86 6.92 -6.70
C GLY A 346 13.39 6.52 -6.66
N THR A 347 12.84 5.92 -7.72
CA THR A 347 11.43 5.51 -7.77
C THR A 347 11.25 4.08 -7.31
N GLN A 348 10.27 3.85 -6.42
CA GLN A 348 9.91 2.49 -5.99
C GLN A 348 9.23 1.70 -7.11
N ASP A 349 8.65 2.40 -8.09
CA ASP A 349 8.01 1.86 -9.27
C ASP A 349 9.04 1.61 -10.38
N GLN A 350 8.86 0.51 -11.11
CA GLN A 350 9.71 0.10 -12.22
C GLN A 350 8.86 -0.13 -13.47
N LEU A 351 9.35 0.41 -14.59
CA LEU A 351 8.81 0.17 -15.91
C LEU A 351 9.84 -0.60 -16.73
N ARG A 352 9.47 -1.80 -17.18
CA ARG A 352 10.32 -2.63 -18.03
C ARG A 352 9.63 -2.84 -19.37
N PHE A 353 10.41 -2.79 -20.44
CA PHE A 353 9.95 -3.18 -21.76
C PHE A 353 10.63 -4.48 -22.15
N THR A 354 9.88 -5.36 -22.82
CA THR A 354 10.40 -6.63 -23.31
C THR A 354 9.90 -6.88 -24.74
N ASP A 355 10.81 -7.32 -25.59
CA ASP A 355 10.53 -7.88 -26.91
C ASP A 355 10.60 -9.43 -26.89
N ALA A 356 10.92 -10.01 -25.71
CA ALA A 356 11.11 -11.44 -25.54
C ALA A 356 9.77 -12.19 -25.58
N GLN A 357 9.58 -13.00 -26.63
CA GLN A 357 8.34 -13.72 -26.91
C GLN A 357 7.94 -14.78 -25.86
N GLY A 358 8.81 -15.08 -24.89
CA GLY A 358 8.58 -16.09 -23.83
C GLY A 358 8.31 -15.53 -22.42
N GLU A 359 8.45 -14.22 -22.19
CA GLU A 359 8.18 -13.59 -20.89
C GLU A 359 6.73 -13.10 -20.83
N PRO A 360 5.95 -13.39 -19.76
CA PRO A 360 4.62 -12.82 -19.60
C PRO A 360 4.70 -11.32 -19.35
N VAL A 361 3.79 -10.55 -19.96
CA VAL A 361 3.74 -9.09 -19.86
C VAL A 361 2.42 -8.63 -19.25
N ASP A 362 2.42 -7.45 -18.62
CA ASP A 362 1.20 -6.86 -18.06
C ASP A 362 0.31 -6.28 -19.17
N ALA A 363 0.90 -5.65 -20.19
CA ALA A 363 0.18 -5.10 -21.35
C ALA A 363 1.07 -5.10 -22.61
N VAL A 364 0.45 -5.00 -23.78
CA VAL A 364 1.14 -4.98 -25.08
C VAL A 364 0.95 -3.64 -25.77
N ILE A 365 2.06 -3.03 -26.18
CA ILE A 365 2.11 -1.82 -27.01
C ILE A 365 2.52 -2.23 -28.43
N ALA A 366 1.58 -2.15 -29.38
CA ALA A 366 1.83 -2.48 -30.78
C ALA A 366 2.26 -1.23 -31.55
N LEU A 367 3.52 -1.20 -31.98
CA LEU A 367 4.07 -0.13 -32.83
C LEU A 367 3.70 -0.33 -34.30
N SER A 368 3.56 -1.58 -34.74
CA SER A 368 3.13 -1.96 -36.09
C SER A 368 2.32 -3.27 -36.08
N GLY A 369 1.74 -3.63 -37.24
CA GLY A 369 0.94 -4.84 -37.40
C GLY A 369 1.81 -6.11 -37.44
N ALA A 370 2.17 -6.64 -36.26
CA ALA A 370 2.85 -7.92 -36.11
C ALA A 370 1.97 -8.93 -35.34
N PRO A 371 2.16 -10.25 -35.52
CA PRO A 371 1.38 -11.26 -34.80
C PRO A 371 1.76 -11.29 -33.32
N VAL A 372 0.76 -11.38 -32.43
CA VAL A 372 0.95 -11.41 -30.98
C VAL A 372 1.53 -12.78 -30.56
N PRO A 373 2.65 -12.82 -29.82
CA PRO A 373 3.23 -14.06 -29.28
C PRO A 373 2.25 -14.81 -28.36
N ALA A 374 2.37 -16.14 -28.32
CA ALA A 374 1.50 -17.00 -27.49
C ALA A 374 1.52 -16.60 -26.01
N ALA A 375 2.69 -16.23 -25.47
CA ALA A 375 2.84 -15.79 -24.08
C ALA A 375 2.07 -14.51 -23.74
N TRP A 376 1.66 -13.71 -24.74
CA TRP A 376 1.04 -12.40 -24.56
C TRP A 376 -0.45 -12.37 -24.91
N GLN A 377 -1.05 -13.48 -25.36
CA GLN A 377 -2.44 -13.51 -25.84
C GLN A 377 -3.49 -13.12 -24.78
N GLY A 378 -3.17 -13.24 -23.49
CA GLY A 378 -4.04 -12.82 -22.38
C GLY A 378 -3.85 -11.37 -21.92
N ALA A 379 -2.86 -10.65 -22.44
CA ALA A 379 -2.54 -9.30 -22.01
C ALA A 379 -3.35 -8.26 -22.83
N PRO A 380 -3.86 -7.18 -22.19
CA PRO A 380 -4.53 -6.10 -22.90
C PRO A 380 -3.56 -5.42 -23.89
N LEU A 381 -4.04 -5.18 -25.11
CA LEU A 381 -3.25 -4.64 -26.21
C LEU A 381 -3.80 -3.29 -26.69
N ALA A 382 -2.90 -2.34 -26.95
CA ALA A 382 -3.23 -1.14 -27.71
C ALA A 382 -2.26 -0.93 -28.88
N ALA A 383 -2.81 -0.51 -30.02
CA ALA A 383 -2.01 0.08 -31.08
C ALA A 383 -1.58 1.49 -30.66
N LEU A 384 -0.28 1.72 -30.61
CA LEU A 384 0.32 3.01 -30.30
C LEU A 384 1.60 3.15 -31.15
N PRO A 385 1.47 3.68 -32.39
CA PRO A 385 2.60 3.84 -33.30
C PRO A 385 3.71 4.69 -32.67
N TRP A 386 4.97 4.43 -33.04
CA TRP A 386 6.13 5.17 -32.52
C TRP A 386 5.99 6.69 -32.69
N ALA A 387 5.45 7.15 -33.83
CA ALA A 387 5.19 8.56 -34.10
C ALA A 387 4.26 9.25 -33.10
N ALA A 388 3.40 8.49 -32.40
CA ALA A 388 2.46 9.05 -31.45
C ALA A 388 3.09 9.34 -30.06
N TRP A 389 4.28 8.80 -29.76
CA TRP A 389 4.86 8.91 -28.40
C TRP A 389 6.39 8.85 -28.32
N GLY A 390 7.06 8.09 -29.19
CA GLY A 390 8.48 7.77 -29.08
C GLY A 390 9.41 8.78 -29.77
N GLU A 391 8.94 9.47 -30.82
CA GLU A 391 9.74 10.40 -31.63
C GLU A 391 10.22 11.64 -30.85
N SER A 392 9.54 12.02 -29.76
CA SER A 392 9.96 13.14 -28.93
C SER A 392 9.62 12.94 -27.46
N TRP A 393 10.48 13.43 -26.59
CA TRP A 393 10.28 13.39 -25.14
C TRP A 393 8.99 14.11 -24.70
N VAL A 394 8.49 15.09 -25.48
CA VAL A 394 7.22 15.77 -25.18
C VAL A 394 5.99 14.90 -25.43
N LEU A 395 6.12 13.82 -26.22
CA LEU A 395 5.03 12.89 -26.55
C LEU A 395 5.01 11.66 -25.65
N GLU A 396 6.09 11.39 -24.91
CA GLU A 396 6.20 10.25 -24.00
C GLU A 396 5.07 10.12 -22.97
N PRO A 397 4.45 11.21 -22.45
CA PRO A 397 3.29 11.10 -21.56
C PRO A 397 2.14 10.25 -22.13
N VAL A 398 1.96 10.24 -23.46
CA VAL A 398 0.91 9.48 -24.16
C VAL A 398 1.04 7.97 -23.91
N LEU A 399 2.28 7.46 -23.77
CA LEU A 399 2.52 6.07 -23.41
C LEU A 399 1.88 5.74 -22.05
N PHE A 400 2.06 6.60 -21.06
CA PHE A 400 1.55 6.38 -19.70
C PHE A 400 0.03 6.51 -19.64
N GLU A 401 -0.55 7.46 -20.37
CA GLU A 401 -2.01 7.58 -20.53
C GLU A 401 -2.60 6.30 -21.12
N ARG A 402 -1.96 5.77 -22.18
CA ARG A 402 -2.40 4.54 -22.84
C ARG A 402 -2.22 3.32 -21.93
N ALA A 403 -1.08 3.20 -21.27
CA ALA A 403 -0.81 2.12 -20.32
C ALA A 403 -1.80 2.14 -19.16
N THR A 404 -2.17 3.32 -18.66
CA THR A 404 -3.14 3.49 -17.57
C THR A 404 -4.53 3.04 -17.99
N ALA A 405 -4.93 3.31 -19.22
CA ALA A 405 -6.19 2.83 -19.79
C ALA A 405 -6.22 1.30 -19.92
N LEU A 406 -5.08 0.66 -20.25
CA LEU A 406 -4.95 -0.80 -20.33
C LEU A 406 -4.88 -1.47 -18.95
N LEU A 407 -4.31 -0.78 -17.96
CA LEU A 407 -4.02 -1.30 -16.63
C LEU A 407 -4.63 -0.42 -15.53
N PRO A 408 -5.98 -0.30 -15.44
CA PRO A 408 -6.63 0.55 -14.44
C PRO A 408 -6.25 0.20 -13.00
N GLN A 409 -5.97 -1.09 -12.73
CA GLN A 409 -5.50 -1.61 -11.45
C GLN A 409 -4.08 -1.14 -11.07
N ARG A 410 -3.31 -0.60 -12.02
CA ARG A 410 -1.95 -0.04 -11.83
C ARG A 410 -1.89 1.48 -12.05
N SER A 411 -3.04 2.15 -12.19
CA SER A 411 -3.15 3.59 -12.46
C SER A 411 -2.29 4.45 -11.52
N ALA A 412 -2.33 4.20 -10.21
CA ALA A 412 -1.54 4.97 -9.25
C ALA A 412 -0.02 4.84 -9.46
N ALA A 413 0.47 3.65 -9.81
CA ALA A 413 1.90 3.45 -10.06
C ALA A 413 2.32 4.03 -11.42
N LEU A 414 1.50 3.86 -12.45
CA LEU A 414 1.74 4.45 -13.77
C LEU A 414 1.74 5.97 -13.75
N GLU A 415 0.88 6.57 -12.94
CA GLU A 415 0.83 8.03 -12.76
C GLU A 415 2.09 8.55 -12.03
N ARG A 416 2.57 7.86 -10.99
CA ARG A 416 3.84 8.22 -10.35
C ARG A 416 5.03 8.05 -11.30
N LEU A 417 5.04 6.98 -12.09
CA LEU A 417 6.05 6.77 -13.13
C LEU A 417 6.02 7.92 -14.15
N ARG A 418 4.84 8.29 -14.65
CA ARG A 418 4.65 9.42 -15.58
C ARG A 418 5.20 10.72 -14.99
N GLN A 419 4.81 11.07 -13.77
CA GLN A 419 5.28 12.30 -13.10
C GLN A 419 6.80 12.32 -12.93
N ALA A 420 7.40 11.22 -12.47
CA ALA A 420 8.85 11.12 -12.33
C ALA A 420 9.57 11.16 -13.69
N TRP A 421 8.95 10.60 -14.72
CA TRP A 421 9.47 10.63 -16.09
C TRP A 421 9.45 12.04 -16.68
N GLU A 422 8.32 12.73 -16.58
CA GLU A 422 8.17 14.13 -16.99
C GLU A 422 9.10 15.07 -16.24
N ALA A 423 9.19 14.92 -14.91
CA ALA A 423 10.08 15.73 -14.08
C ALA A 423 11.55 15.60 -14.51
N ARG A 424 12.00 14.37 -14.84
CA ARG A 424 13.37 14.13 -15.34
C ARG A 424 13.61 14.73 -16.73
N ASN A 425 12.65 14.58 -17.64
CA ASN A 425 12.74 15.20 -18.96
C ASN A 425 12.79 16.74 -18.86
N GLU A 426 11.94 17.32 -18.01
CA GLU A 426 11.87 18.74 -17.76
C GLU A 426 13.17 19.26 -17.12
N GLU A 427 13.73 18.54 -16.13
CA GLU A 427 15.03 18.85 -15.53
C GLU A 427 16.16 18.81 -16.56
N ARG A 428 16.25 17.75 -17.37
CA ARG A 428 17.25 17.64 -18.46
C ARG A 428 17.09 18.76 -19.49
N PHE A 429 15.85 19.15 -19.80
CA PHE A 429 15.56 20.26 -20.70
C PHE A 429 16.02 21.60 -20.11
N GLU A 430 15.71 21.90 -18.85
CA GLU A 430 16.17 23.11 -18.16
C GLU A 430 17.70 23.17 -18.08
N GLN A 431 18.38 22.07 -17.78
CA GLN A 431 19.85 22.00 -17.82
C GLN A 431 20.40 22.26 -19.22
N SER A 432 19.73 21.78 -20.27
CA SER A 432 20.07 22.06 -21.67
C SER A 432 19.89 23.54 -22.02
N LEU A 433 18.81 24.17 -21.57
CA LEU A 433 18.56 25.61 -21.74
C LEU A 433 19.65 26.46 -21.07
N GLN A 434 20.10 26.07 -19.88
CA GLN A 434 21.21 26.73 -19.19
C GLN A 434 22.55 26.56 -19.92
N ALA A 435 22.80 25.39 -20.52
CA ALA A 435 23.99 25.16 -21.34
C ALA A 435 23.98 26.04 -22.61
N LEU A 436 22.84 26.13 -23.30
CA LEU A 436 22.62 27.01 -24.44
C LEU A 436 22.82 28.48 -24.06
N ALA A 437 22.22 28.95 -22.98
CA ALA A 437 22.34 30.33 -22.54
C ALA A 437 23.79 30.71 -22.18
N ARG A 438 24.54 29.81 -21.52
CA ARG A 438 25.96 30.00 -21.23
C ARG A 438 26.79 30.06 -22.51
N HIS A 439 26.56 29.14 -23.45
CA HIS A 439 27.23 29.13 -24.74
C HIS A 439 27.02 30.45 -25.50
N LEU A 440 25.77 30.89 -25.64
CA LEU A 440 25.43 32.08 -26.41
C LEU A 440 26.05 33.35 -25.81
N ARG A 441 26.08 33.47 -24.48
CA ARG A 441 26.78 34.60 -23.83
C ARG A 441 28.28 34.56 -24.01
N ALA A 442 28.89 33.38 -23.87
CA ALA A 442 30.31 33.23 -24.10
C ALA A 442 30.68 33.58 -25.54
N ALA A 443 29.86 33.17 -26.52
CA ALA A 443 30.02 33.52 -27.92
C ALA A 443 29.90 35.03 -28.20
N VAL A 444 29.08 35.77 -27.44
CA VAL A 444 28.98 37.23 -27.55
C VAL A 444 30.21 37.93 -26.95
N LEU A 445 30.72 37.43 -25.83
CA LEU A 445 31.86 38.03 -25.12
C LEU A 445 33.22 37.69 -25.75
N ASP A 446 33.38 36.47 -26.26
CA ASP A 446 34.57 35.98 -26.96
C ASP A 446 34.18 35.36 -28.32
N PRO A 447 33.91 36.19 -29.34
CA PRO A 447 33.57 35.69 -30.66
C PRO A 447 34.72 34.91 -31.32
N ALA A 448 35.97 35.26 -31.03
CA ALA A 448 37.14 34.54 -31.54
C ALA A 448 37.24 33.11 -30.98
N GLY A 449 36.71 32.89 -29.78
CA GLY A 449 36.56 31.59 -29.12
C GLY A 449 35.33 30.78 -29.50
N TYR A 450 34.50 31.21 -30.47
CA TYR A 450 33.21 30.57 -30.81
C TYR A 450 33.31 29.05 -30.99
N ALA A 451 34.32 28.57 -31.74
CA ALA A 451 34.52 27.13 -31.96
C ALA A 451 34.76 26.35 -30.65
N ARG A 452 35.53 26.92 -29.72
CA ARG A 452 35.77 26.33 -28.40
C ARG A 452 34.48 26.29 -27.57
N HIS A 453 33.72 27.38 -27.58
CA HIS A 453 32.44 27.46 -26.87
C HIS A 453 31.39 26.51 -27.44
N LEU A 454 31.39 26.29 -28.76
CA LEU A 454 30.48 25.35 -29.41
C LEU A 454 30.84 23.89 -29.05
N HIS A 455 32.13 23.56 -29.01
CA HIS A 455 32.58 22.24 -28.54
C HIS A 455 32.23 22.01 -27.06
N THR A 456 32.31 23.05 -26.22
CA THR A 456 31.85 22.96 -24.82
C THR A 456 30.34 22.73 -24.73
N LEU A 457 29.54 23.37 -25.59
CA LEU A 457 28.10 23.13 -25.66
C LEU A 457 27.80 21.69 -26.09
N ASP A 458 28.47 21.21 -27.14
CA ASP A 458 28.32 19.84 -27.64
C ASP A 458 28.61 18.80 -26.55
N ALA A 459 29.77 18.91 -25.89
CA ALA A 459 30.14 18.01 -24.79
C ALA A 459 29.12 18.06 -23.64
N ALA A 460 28.62 19.24 -23.28
CA ALA A 460 27.62 19.39 -22.23
C ALA A 460 26.29 18.72 -22.62
N LEU A 461 25.79 18.94 -23.84
CA LEU A 461 24.55 18.35 -24.33
C LEU A 461 24.68 16.83 -24.49
N CYS A 462 25.79 16.34 -25.04
CA CYS A 462 26.05 14.90 -25.17
C CYS A 462 26.06 14.23 -23.80
N THR A 463 26.73 14.82 -22.81
CA THR A 463 26.73 14.31 -21.43
C THR A 463 25.32 14.28 -20.84
N LEU A 464 24.53 15.34 -20.99
CA LEU A 464 23.16 15.44 -20.47
C LEU A 464 22.20 14.41 -21.09
N HIS A 465 22.39 14.07 -22.36
CA HIS A 465 21.51 13.18 -23.13
C HIS A 465 22.10 11.76 -23.31
N GLY A 466 23.18 11.43 -22.58
CA GLY A 466 23.81 10.11 -22.60
C GLY A 466 24.40 9.72 -23.96
N GLN A 467 24.79 10.71 -24.77
CA GLN A 467 25.41 10.54 -26.07
C GLN A 467 26.93 10.64 -25.95
N PRO A 468 27.71 9.89 -26.76
CA PRO A 468 29.15 10.07 -26.81
C PRO A 468 29.50 11.48 -27.32
N PRO A 469 30.43 12.21 -26.68
CA PRO A 469 30.88 13.51 -27.18
C PRO A 469 31.61 13.35 -28.52
N ALA A 470 31.51 14.36 -29.40
CA ALA A 470 32.34 14.38 -30.60
C ALA A 470 33.84 14.44 -30.20
N ALA A 471 34.68 13.60 -30.80
CA ALA A 471 36.11 13.54 -30.46
C ALA A 471 36.80 14.91 -30.68
N PRO A 472 37.77 15.30 -29.83
CA PRO A 472 38.50 16.55 -29.98
C PRO A 472 39.59 16.39 -31.04
N GLU A 473 39.26 16.60 -32.31
CA GLU A 473 40.28 16.85 -33.34
C GLU A 473 39.98 18.15 -34.08
N VAL A 474 40.30 19.25 -33.42
CA VAL A 474 40.83 20.41 -34.14
C VAL A 474 42.32 20.12 -34.32
N PRO A 475 42.86 19.96 -35.53
CA PRO A 475 44.29 20.12 -35.71
C PRO A 475 44.64 21.54 -35.27
N ALA A 476 45.30 21.67 -34.14
CA ALA A 476 45.72 22.95 -33.55
C ALA A 476 46.79 23.69 -34.38
N ALA A 477 46.98 23.34 -35.65
CA ALA A 477 47.82 24.06 -36.57
C ALA A 477 47.22 23.96 -37.97
N LEU A 478 46.79 25.11 -38.50
CA LEU A 478 46.86 25.31 -39.94
C LEU A 478 48.31 24.96 -40.35
N PRO A 479 48.54 24.07 -41.34
CA PRO A 479 49.88 23.85 -41.83
C PRO A 479 50.44 25.20 -42.29
N ALA A 480 51.60 25.57 -41.75
CA ALA A 480 52.32 26.77 -42.18
C ALA A 480 52.47 26.76 -43.72
N PRO A 481 52.39 27.93 -44.37
CA PRO A 481 52.39 27.98 -45.83
C PRO A 481 53.70 27.41 -46.34
N ARG A 482 53.62 26.29 -47.07
CA ARG A 482 54.67 25.95 -48.03
C ARG A 482 54.37 26.77 -49.28
N GLY A 483 55.40 27.50 -49.70
CA GLY A 483 55.32 28.51 -50.74
C GLY A 483 54.84 27.97 -52.08
N ASP A 484 54.44 28.97 -52.86
CA ASP A 484 54.21 29.00 -54.30
C ASP A 484 52.83 28.58 -54.82
N GLY A 485 52.17 29.58 -55.44
CA GLY A 485 51.10 29.38 -56.39
C GLY A 485 49.71 29.72 -55.87
N THR A 486 49.21 30.87 -56.33
CA THR A 486 47.81 31.33 -56.47
C THR A 486 46.70 30.27 -56.40
N ALA A 487 46.50 29.67 -55.23
CA ALA A 487 45.28 28.97 -54.83
C ALA A 487 45.03 29.36 -53.38
N ALA A 488 44.45 30.54 -53.17
CA ALA A 488 43.86 30.90 -51.90
C ALA A 488 42.81 29.82 -51.59
N LEU A 489 43.17 28.87 -50.72
CA LEU A 489 42.23 27.97 -50.08
C LEU A 489 41.06 28.82 -49.63
N ALA A 490 39.87 28.44 -50.08
CA ALA A 490 38.63 29.18 -50.01
C ALA A 490 38.08 29.38 -48.58
N VAL A 491 38.97 29.47 -47.59
CA VAL A 491 38.73 29.87 -46.21
C VAL A 491 38.18 31.29 -46.25
N GLY A 492 36.90 31.45 -45.89
CA GLY A 492 36.21 32.75 -45.93
C GLY A 492 35.23 32.97 -47.10
N THR A 493 34.96 31.95 -47.94
CA THR A 493 33.93 32.02 -49.00
C THR A 493 32.71 31.12 -48.69
N SER A 494 31.63 31.18 -49.49
CA SER A 494 30.54 30.19 -49.42
C SER A 494 31.03 28.76 -49.65
N ALA A 495 32.07 28.60 -50.48
CA ALA A 495 32.77 27.33 -50.65
C ALA A 495 33.50 26.89 -49.37
N GLY A 496 33.96 27.82 -48.52
CA GLY A 496 34.57 27.53 -47.21
C GLY A 496 33.58 27.05 -46.14
N ALA A 497 32.36 27.59 -46.10
CA ALA A 497 31.30 27.09 -45.21
C ALA A 497 30.78 25.71 -45.68
N ALA A 498 30.63 25.51 -46.99
CA ALA A 498 30.33 24.22 -47.58
C ALA A 498 31.46 23.20 -47.33
N ALA A 499 32.73 23.63 -47.42
CA ALA A 499 33.89 22.80 -47.11
C ALA A 499 33.97 22.49 -45.60
N GLY A 500 33.65 23.45 -44.72
CA GLY A 500 33.56 23.24 -43.27
C GLY A 500 32.45 22.26 -42.91
N ALA A 501 31.26 22.41 -43.50
CA ALA A 501 30.17 21.45 -43.35
C ALA A 501 30.54 20.07 -43.91
N ALA A 502 31.21 19.99 -45.06
CA ALA A 502 31.65 18.71 -45.64
C ALA A 502 32.78 18.05 -44.81
N ALA A 503 33.72 18.83 -44.29
CA ALA A 503 34.79 18.34 -43.42
C ALA A 503 34.23 17.88 -42.07
N GLY A 504 33.32 18.66 -41.49
CA GLY A 504 32.58 18.28 -40.30
C GLY A 504 31.72 17.04 -40.52
N ALA A 505 31.03 16.93 -41.66
CA ALA A 505 30.27 15.74 -42.04
C ALA A 505 31.18 14.50 -42.14
N LYS A 506 32.37 14.64 -42.72
CA LYS A 506 33.37 13.55 -42.77
C LYS A 506 33.86 13.16 -41.39
N ALA A 507 34.16 14.12 -40.51
CA ALA A 507 34.55 13.84 -39.12
C ALA A 507 33.40 13.14 -38.36
N GLY A 508 32.18 13.59 -38.57
CA GLY A 508 30.97 12.96 -38.09
C GLY A 508 30.77 11.53 -38.57
N ALA A 509 31.02 11.27 -39.86
CA ALA A 509 30.96 9.94 -40.45
C ALA A 509 32.04 9.01 -39.88
N LEU A 510 33.21 9.53 -39.51
CA LEU A 510 34.25 8.74 -38.84
C LEU A 510 33.86 8.36 -37.41
N ILE A 511 33.11 9.22 -36.70
CA ILE A 511 32.50 8.87 -35.41
C ILE A 511 31.46 7.77 -35.60
N ASP A 512 30.62 7.90 -36.65
CA ASP A 512 29.64 6.87 -37.02
C ASP A 512 30.30 5.51 -37.25
N VAL A 513 31.44 5.47 -37.94
CA VAL A 513 32.20 4.23 -38.20
C VAL A 513 32.96 3.73 -36.96
N GLY A 514 33.56 4.63 -36.18
CA GLY A 514 34.39 4.30 -35.00
C GLY A 514 33.61 3.71 -33.83
N LEU A 515 32.31 4.00 -33.75
CA LEU A 515 31.39 3.38 -32.80
C LEU A 515 30.73 2.11 -33.37
N GLY A 516 31.27 1.52 -34.44
CA GLY A 516 30.70 0.32 -35.06
C GLY A 516 29.39 0.57 -35.81
N GLY A 517 29.17 1.80 -36.28
CA GLY A 517 27.93 2.21 -36.93
C GLY A 517 26.88 2.78 -35.99
N LEU A 518 27.07 2.76 -34.66
CA LEU A 518 26.00 3.03 -33.68
C LEU A 518 25.40 4.45 -33.72
N THR A 519 26.10 5.45 -34.23
CA THR A 519 25.52 6.79 -34.41
C THR A 519 24.88 6.99 -35.79
N LEU A 520 24.96 5.97 -36.67
CA LEU A 520 24.15 5.76 -37.89
C LEU A 520 23.90 7.02 -38.76
N GLY A 521 24.86 7.94 -38.88
CA GLY A 521 24.73 9.16 -39.70
C GLY A 521 24.31 10.42 -38.94
N ALA A 522 23.92 10.30 -37.66
CA ALA A 522 23.71 11.44 -36.77
C ALA A 522 25.03 12.17 -36.48
N GLY A 523 26.14 11.42 -36.38
CA GLY A 523 27.49 11.98 -36.30
C GLY A 523 27.78 12.85 -37.51
N THR A 524 27.49 12.36 -38.72
CA THR A 524 27.63 13.09 -39.98
C THR A 524 26.79 14.39 -40.00
N ALA A 525 25.54 14.36 -39.55
CA ALA A 525 24.67 15.54 -39.52
C ALA A 525 25.10 16.58 -38.47
N LEU A 526 25.45 16.13 -37.26
CA LEU A 526 26.00 16.97 -36.19
C LEU A 526 27.36 17.56 -36.60
N GLY A 527 28.22 16.74 -37.18
CA GLY A 527 29.51 17.17 -37.71
C GLY A 527 29.35 18.23 -38.80
N ALA A 528 28.39 18.05 -39.72
CA ALA A 528 28.08 19.06 -40.74
C ALA A 528 27.59 20.39 -40.15
N LEU A 529 26.75 20.33 -39.11
CA LEU A 529 26.29 21.48 -38.34
C LEU A 529 27.44 22.20 -37.63
N LEU A 530 28.28 21.47 -36.89
CA LEU A 530 29.44 21.99 -36.17
C LEU A 530 30.49 22.60 -37.11
N GLY A 531 30.86 21.87 -38.16
CA GLY A 531 31.86 22.33 -39.14
C GLY A 531 31.37 23.49 -40.00
N GLY A 532 30.08 23.52 -40.35
CA GLY A 532 29.48 24.62 -41.11
C GLY A 532 29.39 25.92 -40.31
N THR A 533 28.96 25.83 -39.05
CA THR A 533 28.76 27.00 -38.17
C THR A 533 30.09 27.64 -37.73
N THR A 534 31.12 26.83 -37.45
CA THR A 534 32.47 27.32 -37.13
C THR A 534 33.13 28.00 -38.33
N ALA A 535 33.07 27.40 -39.52
CA ALA A 535 33.60 27.99 -40.75
C ALA A 535 32.90 29.30 -41.13
N TRP A 536 31.59 29.39 -40.86
CA TRP A 536 30.81 30.61 -41.05
C TRP A 536 31.23 31.72 -40.07
N ALA A 537 31.37 31.41 -38.77
CA ALA A 537 31.75 32.38 -37.74
C ALA A 537 33.13 33.01 -38.02
N VAL A 538 34.10 32.22 -38.46
CA VAL A 538 35.44 32.70 -38.85
C VAL A 538 35.38 33.70 -40.01
N ARG A 539 34.46 33.50 -40.98
CA ARG A 539 34.26 34.40 -42.13
C ARG A 539 33.64 35.73 -41.71
N THR A 540 32.62 35.71 -40.86
CA THR A 540 31.86 36.91 -40.50
C THR A 540 32.62 37.81 -39.54
N LEU A 541 33.48 37.26 -38.68
CA LEU A 541 34.39 38.04 -37.83
C LEU A 541 35.42 38.86 -38.62
N GLN A 542 35.69 38.48 -39.87
CA GLN A 542 36.55 39.25 -40.78
C GLN A 542 35.82 40.44 -41.44
N LYS A 543 34.48 40.50 -41.39
CA LYS A 543 33.67 41.63 -41.91
C LYS A 543 33.21 42.53 -40.76
N LYS A 544 33.72 43.77 -40.74
CA LYS A 544 33.52 44.78 -39.67
C LYS A 544 32.07 45.26 -39.40
N SER A 545 31.04 44.71 -40.03
CA SER A 545 29.68 45.29 -40.05
C SER A 545 28.50 44.31 -39.87
N ALA A 546 28.67 43.16 -39.19
CA ALA A 546 27.62 42.12 -39.13
C ALA A 546 27.39 41.48 -37.74
N ALA A 547 27.55 42.22 -36.64
CA ALA A 547 27.47 41.64 -35.29
C ALA A 547 26.10 41.02 -34.94
N GLY A 548 24.98 41.64 -35.37
CA GLY A 548 23.62 41.11 -35.13
C GLY A 548 23.33 39.81 -35.89
N ASP A 549 23.76 39.72 -37.15
CA ASP A 549 23.60 38.50 -37.96
C ASP A 549 24.38 37.31 -37.36
N VAL A 550 25.55 37.58 -36.76
CA VAL A 550 26.39 36.59 -36.05
C VAL A 550 25.70 36.04 -34.81
N GLN A 551 25.10 36.90 -34.00
CA GLN A 551 24.37 36.48 -32.82
C GLN A 551 23.14 35.65 -33.20
N ARG A 552 22.42 36.06 -34.25
CA ARG A 552 21.25 35.34 -34.73
C ARG A 552 21.60 33.94 -35.21
N HIS A 553 22.63 33.81 -36.03
CA HIS A 553 23.08 32.51 -36.50
C HIS A 553 23.55 31.61 -35.34
N ALA A 554 24.25 32.16 -34.34
CA ALA A 554 24.66 31.41 -33.15
C ALA A 554 23.45 30.86 -32.37
N VAL A 555 22.38 31.65 -32.21
CA VAL A 555 21.12 31.19 -31.58
C VAL A 555 20.48 30.09 -32.40
N GLU A 556 20.34 30.28 -33.72
CA GLU A 556 19.75 29.29 -34.62
C GLU A 556 20.54 27.96 -34.61
N ALA A 557 21.88 28.05 -34.67
CA ALA A 557 22.78 26.91 -34.61
C ALA A 557 22.65 26.17 -33.27
N ALA A 558 22.75 26.88 -32.14
CA ALA A 558 22.69 26.28 -30.81
C ALA A 558 21.32 25.60 -30.55
N CYS A 559 20.22 26.24 -30.94
CA CYS A 559 18.88 25.65 -30.82
C CYS A 559 18.71 24.39 -31.68
N THR A 560 19.17 24.43 -32.93
CA THR A 560 19.15 23.27 -33.83
C THR A 560 19.99 22.13 -33.26
N HIS A 561 21.16 22.46 -32.70
CA HIS A 561 22.08 21.48 -32.10
C HIS A 561 21.45 20.74 -30.92
N TYR A 562 20.76 21.47 -30.02
CA TYR A 562 19.98 20.85 -28.95
C TYR A 562 18.89 19.90 -29.48
N LEU A 563 18.10 20.34 -30.47
CA LEU A 563 17.01 19.53 -31.01
C LEU A 563 17.53 18.21 -31.57
N VAL A 564 18.64 18.25 -32.32
CA VAL A 564 19.29 17.05 -32.87
C VAL A 564 19.78 16.14 -31.73
N ILE A 565 20.58 16.63 -30.79
CA ILE A 565 21.13 15.79 -29.71
C ILE A 565 20.02 15.16 -28.86
N ALA A 566 19.00 15.94 -28.48
CA ALA A 566 17.93 15.46 -27.60
C ALA A 566 17.02 14.40 -28.25
N HIS A 567 17.07 14.24 -29.57
CA HIS A 567 16.13 13.40 -30.33
C HIS A 567 16.78 12.41 -31.29
N GLN A 568 18.09 12.49 -31.56
CA GLN A 568 18.76 11.60 -32.52
C GLN A 568 18.61 10.12 -32.16
N ALA A 569 18.61 9.79 -30.85
CA ALA A 569 18.41 8.44 -30.38
C ALA A 569 16.97 7.93 -30.57
N ARG A 570 16.02 8.78 -31.01
CA ARG A 570 14.59 8.46 -31.13
C ARG A 570 14.12 8.23 -32.56
N VAL A 571 14.97 8.52 -33.53
CA VAL A 571 14.60 8.61 -34.94
C VAL A 571 15.45 7.64 -35.74
N PRO A 572 14.88 6.95 -36.74
CA PRO A 572 15.67 6.13 -37.64
C PRO A 572 16.79 6.95 -38.30
N PRO A 573 17.95 6.33 -38.51
CA PRO A 573 19.12 7.02 -39.04
C PRO A 573 18.94 7.63 -40.43
N GLU A 574 18.19 6.95 -41.29
CA GLU A 574 17.85 7.47 -42.62
C GLU A 574 17.10 8.81 -42.57
N ASP A 575 16.35 9.07 -41.49
CA ASP A 575 15.49 10.24 -41.34
C ASP A 575 16.19 11.39 -40.59
N ALA A 576 17.28 11.11 -39.87
CA ALA A 576 17.99 12.10 -39.06
C ALA A 576 18.48 13.34 -39.84
N PRO A 577 19.07 13.23 -41.06
CA PRO A 577 19.49 14.40 -41.84
C PRO A 577 18.32 15.26 -42.30
N ARG A 578 17.21 14.62 -42.70
CA ARG A 578 15.98 15.29 -43.13
C ARG A 578 15.34 16.03 -41.96
N LEU A 579 15.33 15.41 -40.78
CA LEU A 579 14.80 16.01 -39.57
C LEU A 579 15.65 17.21 -39.10
N ALA A 580 16.97 17.08 -39.14
CA ALA A 580 17.88 18.19 -38.83
C ALA A 580 17.69 19.39 -39.77
N ALA A 581 17.45 19.14 -41.07
CA ALA A 581 17.15 20.19 -42.03
C ALA A 581 15.79 20.87 -41.76
N ARG A 582 14.76 20.07 -41.44
CA ARG A 582 13.44 20.57 -41.05
C ARG A 582 13.51 21.43 -39.79
N TRP A 583 14.16 20.95 -38.73
CA TRP A 583 14.32 21.72 -37.50
C TRP A 583 15.12 22.98 -37.69
N ARG A 584 16.17 22.97 -38.52
CA ARG A 584 16.89 24.20 -38.86
C ARG A 584 15.94 25.24 -39.46
N ALA A 585 15.09 24.86 -40.41
CA ALA A 585 14.12 25.77 -41.03
C ALA A 585 13.09 26.29 -40.01
N GLU A 586 12.54 25.41 -39.16
CA GLU A 586 11.58 25.80 -38.12
C GLU A 586 12.22 26.71 -37.06
N VAL A 587 13.47 26.44 -36.66
CA VAL A 587 14.24 27.26 -35.73
C VAL A 587 14.50 28.64 -36.34
N THR A 588 14.98 28.74 -37.59
CA THR A 588 15.22 30.04 -38.25
C THR A 588 13.95 30.89 -38.28
N GLY A 589 12.79 30.28 -38.61
CA GLY A 589 11.50 30.99 -38.58
C GLY A 589 11.08 31.44 -37.18
N THR A 590 11.32 30.60 -36.16
CA THR A 590 10.92 30.91 -34.77
C THR A 590 11.83 31.94 -34.12
N VAL A 591 13.14 31.84 -34.35
CA VAL A 591 14.14 32.82 -33.89
C VAL A 591 13.88 34.18 -34.53
N ALA A 592 13.52 34.21 -35.83
CA ALA A 592 13.11 35.45 -36.51
C ALA A 592 11.97 36.16 -35.76
N ALA A 593 10.94 35.40 -35.36
CA ALA A 593 9.75 35.94 -34.70
C ALA A 593 10.02 36.44 -33.27
N HIS A 594 11.07 35.96 -32.61
CA HIS A 594 11.44 36.34 -31.24
C HIS A 594 12.74 37.13 -31.16
N TRP A 595 13.25 37.62 -32.30
CA TRP A 595 14.61 38.15 -32.41
C TRP A 595 14.82 39.37 -31.51
N ASP A 596 13.89 40.33 -31.51
CA ASP A 596 14.03 41.57 -30.72
C ASP A 596 14.21 41.29 -29.22
N ALA A 597 13.48 40.30 -28.69
CA ALA A 597 13.59 39.89 -27.28
C ALA A 597 14.89 39.11 -27.01
N LEU A 598 15.29 38.23 -27.93
CA LEU A 598 16.54 37.45 -27.82
C LEU A 598 17.77 38.36 -27.89
N GLU A 599 17.78 39.31 -28.82
CA GLU A 599 18.85 40.30 -28.97
C GLU A 599 18.98 41.15 -27.71
N ALA A 600 17.87 41.63 -27.15
CA ALA A 600 17.87 42.37 -25.89
C ALA A 600 18.48 41.55 -24.73
N ALA A 601 18.16 40.24 -24.66
CA ALA A 601 18.68 39.34 -23.63
C ALA A 601 20.16 38.92 -23.84
N LEU A 602 20.70 39.11 -25.05
CA LEU A 602 22.09 38.82 -25.41
C LEU A 602 23.02 40.02 -25.22
N ARG A 603 22.50 41.23 -25.00
CA ARG A 603 23.31 42.43 -24.80
C ARG A 603 24.22 42.32 -23.56
N PRO A 604 25.45 42.83 -23.63
CA PRO A 604 26.32 42.94 -22.44
C PRO A 604 25.60 43.70 -21.33
N GLY A 605 25.51 43.10 -20.13
CA GLY A 605 24.81 43.69 -18.97
C GLY A 605 23.34 43.26 -18.79
N ALA A 606 22.77 42.47 -19.72
CA ALA A 606 21.46 41.85 -19.51
C ALA A 606 21.50 40.82 -18.36
N PRO A 607 20.40 40.64 -17.59
CA PRO A 607 20.39 39.74 -16.44
C PRO A 607 20.64 38.28 -16.86
N PRO A 608 21.39 37.52 -16.06
CA PRO A 608 21.81 36.17 -16.40
C PRO A 608 20.63 35.18 -16.55
N GLU A 609 19.47 35.46 -16.00
CA GLU A 609 18.28 34.61 -16.18
C GLU A 609 17.42 34.94 -17.41
N ALA A 610 17.65 36.06 -18.12
CA ALA A 610 16.72 36.51 -19.17
C ALA A 610 16.62 35.61 -20.41
N LEU A 611 17.68 34.88 -20.74
CA LEU A 611 17.80 34.17 -22.02
C LEU A 611 17.12 32.79 -21.99
N ALA A 612 17.18 32.06 -20.88
CA ALA A 612 16.64 30.71 -20.78
C ALA A 612 15.10 30.64 -21.02
N PRO A 613 14.25 31.54 -20.48
CA PRO A 613 12.81 31.54 -20.75
C PRO A 613 12.45 31.80 -22.23
N LEU A 614 13.25 32.62 -22.93
CA LEU A 614 13.06 32.88 -24.36
C LEU A 614 13.44 31.65 -25.19
N LEU A 615 14.59 31.02 -24.89
CA LEU A 615 15.01 29.78 -25.52
C LEU A 615 13.99 28.66 -25.29
N ARG A 616 13.41 28.57 -24.08
CA ARG A 616 12.31 27.66 -23.77
C ARG A 616 11.13 27.86 -24.70
N THR A 617 10.70 29.11 -24.86
CA THR A 617 9.57 29.47 -25.73
C THR A 617 9.83 29.08 -27.19
N VAL A 618 11.04 29.37 -27.69
CA VAL A 618 11.46 29.01 -29.06
C VAL A 618 11.44 27.50 -29.25
N LEU A 619 12.11 26.74 -28.37
CA LEU A 619 12.29 25.30 -28.53
C LEU A 619 10.98 24.52 -28.34
N LEU A 620 10.17 24.85 -27.33
CA LEU A 620 8.85 24.23 -27.16
C LEU A 620 7.90 24.60 -28.31
N GLY A 621 8.01 25.82 -28.84
CA GLY A 621 7.25 26.22 -30.02
C GLY A 621 7.59 25.39 -31.26
N VAL A 622 8.88 25.11 -31.48
CA VAL A 622 9.34 24.21 -32.55
C VAL A 622 8.84 22.78 -32.32
N LEU A 623 9.07 22.21 -31.13
CA LEU A 623 8.63 20.85 -30.81
C LEU A 623 7.12 20.65 -31.00
N ARG A 624 6.30 21.61 -30.53
CA ARG A 624 4.84 21.53 -30.69
C ARG A 624 4.40 21.54 -32.16
N ARG A 625 5.05 22.32 -33.04
CA ARG A 625 4.70 22.33 -34.47
C ARG A 625 5.30 21.15 -35.23
N SER A 626 6.44 20.64 -34.78
CA SER A 626 7.08 19.48 -35.38
C SER A 626 6.21 18.22 -35.24
N PHE A 627 5.43 18.13 -34.16
CA PHE A 627 4.65 16.94 -33.76
C PHE A 627 3.15 17.19 -33.50
N ALA A 628 2.62 18.34 -33.93
CA ALA A 628 1.17 18.57 -34.04
C ALA A 628 0.67 18.04 -35.39
#